data_AF-A0A1Q3N5V1-F1
#
_entry.id   AF-A0A1Q3N5V1-F1
#
_cell.length_a   1.000
_cell.length_b   1.000
_cell.length_c   1.000
_cell.angle_alpha   90.00
_cell.angle_beta   90.00
_cell.angle_gamma   90.00
#
_symmetry.space_group_name_H-M   'P 1'
#
loop_
_entity.id
_entity.type
_entity.pdbx_description
1 polymer ?
#
loop_
_entity_poly.entity_id
_entity_poly.type
_entity_poly.pdbx_seq_one_letter_code
_entity_poly.pdbx_strand_id
1 'polypeptide(L)'
;YFSLEARQDRDWNPEVAEQLSYEKNGDLVKLHNVRDFDWHADGSYDIHWEDRSIDLNKITGINVITSYWMGPQIAHTLVSFDFSDQKPLVFSIEIRKEKGEDFSAIGGFFRKYELSLVASDEKDLIYTRSNVRHEQVYLFPIRMPAAERKALFIEYLHKADELRAEAKRYNTLTSNCTTLVFDMVQAINPQRLPKDYRLLASGYLPNYLYDLKALNQNYSMKEWYRLAHINPRAEQYEQQPNQSSEYFSDIIRTGLPKTE
;
A
#
# COMPACT_ATOMS: atom_id res chain seq x y z
N TYR A 1 -3.96 -6.31 -31.64
CA TYR A 1 -3.99 -7.62 -30.94
C TYR A 1 -2.61 -8.24 -31.13
N PHE A 2 -1.63 -7.91 -30.28
CA PHE A 2 -0.29 -8.51 -30.34
C PHE A 2 0.25 -8.71 -28.92
N SER A 3 0.73 -9.93 -28.67
CA SER A 3 1.25 -10.47 -27.43
C SER A 3 2.69 -10.01 -27.19
N LEU A 4 2.88 -9.05 -26.29
CA LEU A 4 4.17 -8.79 -25.64
C LEU A 4 4.43 -9.84 -24.55
N GLU A 5 5.36 -10.75 -24.79
CA GLU A 5 5.75 -11.78 -23.82
C GLU A 5 6.18 -11.15 -22.48
N ALA A 6 5.60 -11.62 -21.37
CA ALA A 6 5.91 -11.09 -20.05
C ALA A 6 7.34 -11.51 -19.66
N ARG A 7 8.16 -10.56 -19.22
CA ARG A 7 9.62 -10.73 -19.06
C ARG A 7 10.08 -9.95 -17.84
N GLN A 8 10.80 -10.63 -16.94
CA GLN A 8 11.34 -10.03 -15.71
C GLN A 8 12.56 -9.12 -15.96
N ASP A 9 13.20 -9.21 -17.12
CA ASP A 9 14.47 -8.60 -17.50
C ASP A 9 14.32 -7.42 -18.48
N ARG A 10 13.66 -6.34 -18.04
CA ARG A 10 13.52 -5.10 -18.83
C ARG A 10 14.18 -3.91 -18.14
N ASP A 11 14.39 -2.81 -18.88
CA ASP A 11 14.80 -1.52 -18.29
C ASP A 11 13.59 -0.89 -17.57
N TRP A 12 13.36 -1.36 -16.35
CA TRP A 12 12.23 -0.97 -15.54
C TRP A 12 12.38 0.45 -15.00
N ASN A 13 11.25 1.12 -14.75
CA ASN A 13 11.26 2.38 -14.02
C ASN A 13 11.92 2.16 -12.62
N PRO A 14 12.83 3.06 -12.17
CA PRO A 14 13.50 2.93 -10.88
C PRO A 14 12.56 2.62 -9.71
N GLU A 15 11.35 3.17 -9.72
CA GLU A 15 10.31 2.95 -8.69
C GLU A 15 9.90 1.48 -8.49
N VAL A 16 10.19 0.60 -9.46
CA VAL A 16 9.81 -0.83 -9.51
C VAL A 16 10.93 -1.71 -10.09
N ALA A 17 12.17 -1.19 -10.08
CA ALA A 17 13.32 -1.86 -10.67
C ALA A 17 13.68 -3.13 -9.89
N GLU A 18 13.74 -3.02 -8.56
CA GLU A 18 13.97 -4.15 -7.67
C GLU A 18 12.66 -4.83 -7.29
N GLN A 19 12.76 -6.14 -7.04
CA GLN A 19 11.64 -6.95 -6.55
C GLN A 19 11.88 -7.32 -5.10
N LEU A 20 10.81 -7.22 -4.30
CA LEU A 20 10.82 -7.69 -2.93
C LEU A 20 11.18 -9.18 -2.89
N SER A 21 12.13 -9.53 -2.04
CA SER A 21 12.39 -10.91 -1.66
C SER A 21 12.60 -10.99 -0.15
N TYR A 22 12.52 -12.19 0.42
CA TYR A 22 12.63 -12.35 1.85
C TYR A 22 13.22 -13.70 2.26
N GLU A 23 13.79 -13.72 3.46
CA GLU A 23 14.13 -14.92 4.21
C GLU A 23 13.23 -14.97 5.45
N LYS A 24 12.71 -16.15 5.80
CA LYS A 24 11.85 -16.33 6.98
C LYS A 24 12.32 -17.49 7.84
N ASN A 25 12.56 -17.22 9.12
CA ASN A 25 12.87 -18.21 10.14
C ASN A 25 11.91 -18.04 11.33
N GLY A 26 10.89 -18.90 11.39
CA GLY A 26 9.82 -18.77 12.38
C GLY A 26 9.11 -17.43 12.22
N ASP A 27 9.19 -16.58 13.24
CA ASP A 27 8.56 -15.26 13.27
C ASP A 27 9.50 -14.12 12.89
N LEU A 28 10.76 -14.42 12.59
CA LEU A 28 11.72 -13.45 12.09
C LEU A 28 11.74 -13.49 10.58
N VAL A 29 11.53 -12.34 9.96
CA VAL A 29 11.55 -12.15 8.51
C VAL A 29 12.61 -11.11 8.18
N LYS A 30 13.54 -11.45 7.27
CA LYS A 30 14.43 -10.48 6.66
C LYS A 30 13.90 -10.15 5.26
N LEU A 31 13.49 -8.91 5.06
CA LEU A 31 13.12 -8.38 3.75
C LEU A 31 14.35 -7.82 3.06
N HIS A 32 14.43 -8.02 1.75
CA HIS A 32 15.40 -7.41 0.86
C HIS A 32 14.69 -6.54 -0.17
N ASN A 33 15.37 -5.49 -0.61
CA ASN A 33 14.84 -4.53 -1.56
C ASN A 33 13.58 -3.84 -1.05
N VAL A 34 13.59 -3.41 0.22
CA VAL A 34 12.59 -2.47 0.73
C VAL A 34 12.92 -1.10 0.15
N ARG A 35 11.95 -0.49 -0.52
CA ARG A 35 12.11 0.82 -1.15
C ARG A 35 12.13 1.93 -0.09
N ASP A 36 13.04 2.87 -0.18
CA ASP A 36 13.08 4.03 0.73
C ASP A 36 13.57 5.27 -0.03
N PHE A 37 12.87 5.63 -1.10
CA PHE A 37 13.28 6.76 -1.94
C PHE A 37 13.01 8.09 -1.25
N ASP A 38 13.97 9.00 -1.35
CA ASP A 38 13.83 10.37 -0.87
C ASP A 38 13.33 11.26 -2.01
N TRP A 39 12.10 11.74 -1.89
CA TRP A 39 11.46 12.56 -2.91
C TRP A 39 11.63 14.05 -2.64
N HIS A 40 11.85 14.80 -3.72
CA HIS A 40 11.96 16.25 -3.73
C HIS A 40 10.69 16.89 -4.31
N ALA A 41 10.45 18.16 -3.97
CA ALA A 41 9.24 18.88 -4.37
C ALA A 41 9.09 19.05 -5.90
N ASP A 42 10.20 19.00 -6.65
CA ASP A 42 10.20 19.05 -8.11
C ASP A 42 9.91 17.70 -8.78
N GLY A 43 9.68 16.65 -7.99
CA GLY A 43 9.42 15.28 -8.46
C GLY A 43 10.67 14.47 -8.77
N SER A 44 11.87 15.03 -8.58
CA SER A 44 13.10 14.25 -8.55
C SER A 44 13.19 13.44 -7.26
N TYR A 45 14.02 12.41 -7.25
CA TYR A 45 14.19 11.54 -6.09
C TYR A 45 15.57 10.89 -6.06
N ASP A 46 16.05 10.62 -4.85
CA ASP A 46 17.23 9.81 -4.60
C ASP A 46 16.82 8.34 -4.39
N ILE A 47 17.49 7.43 -5.09
CA ILE A 47 17.18 6.00 -5.08
C ILE A 47 17.87 5.34 -3.88
N HIS A 48 17.08 4.71 -3.02
CA HIS A 48 17.60 3.87 -1.94
C HIS A 48 16.76 2.59 -1.79
N TRP A 49 17.47 1.47 -1.61
CA TRP A 49 16.91 0.16 -1.33
C TRP A 49 17.62 -0.40 -0.10
N GLU A 50 16.85 -0.91 0.84
CA GLU A 50 17.38 -1.40 2.12
C GLU A 50 16.90 -2.81 2.45
N ASP A 51 17.64 -3.45 3.37
CA ASP A 51 17.22 -4.69 4.04
C ASP A 51 16.54 -4.33 5.36
N ARG A 52 15.36 -4.92 5.64
CA ARG A 52 14.69 -4.77 6.96
C ARG A 52 14.49 -6.10 7.65
N SER A 53 14.78 -6.16 8.94
CA SER A 53 14.48 -7.32 9.78
C SER A 53 13.24 -7.06 10.63
N ILE A 54 12.27 -7.97 10.55
CA ILE A 54 10.95 -7.83 11.15
C ILE A 54 10.68 -9.04 12.04
N ASP A 55 10.36 -8.80 13.31
CA ASP A 55 9.70 -9.78 14.17
C ASP A 55 8.19 -9.62 14.01
N LEU A 56 7.52 -10.65 13.48
CA LEU A 56 6.08 -10.61 13.24
C LEU A 56 5.26 -10.43 14.53
N ASN A 57 5.82 -10.73 15.70
CA ASN A 57 5.17 -10.49 16.99
C ASN A 57 5.21 -9.02 17.42
N LYS A 58 6.00 -8.19 16.74
CA LYS A 58 6.09 -6.74 16.95
C LYS A 58 5.09 -5.94 16.12
N ILE A 59 4.28 -6.60 15.28
CA ILE A 59 3.21 -5.94 14.51
C ILE A 59 2.11 -5.46 15.47
N THR A 60 1.96 -4.14 15.58
CA THR A 60 1.04 -3.47 16.51
C THR A 60 -0.23 -2.97 15.85
N GLY A 61 -0.24 -2.81 14.52
CA GLY A 61 -1.36 -2.19 13.82
C GLY A 61 -1.31 -2.43 12.31
N ILE A 62 -2.46 -2.22 11.67
CA ILE A 62 -2.61 -2.22 10.22
C ILE A 62 -3.45 -1.01 9.83
N ASN A 63 -3.01 -0.30 8.80
CA ASN A 63 -3.71 0.84 8.24
C ASN A 63 -3.97 0.60 6.76
N VAL A 64 -5.21 0.83 6.32
CA VAL A 64 -5.54 0.90 4.90
C VAL A 64 -5.38 2.33 4.45
N ILE A 65 -4.59 2.54 3.40
CA ILE A 65 -4.36 3.85 2.81
C ILE A 65 -5.01 3.88 1.43
N THR A 66 -5.80 4.91 1.17
CA THR A 66 -6.43 5.14 -0.14
C THR A 66 -5.96 6.45 -0.73
N SER A 67 -5.45 6.40 -1.95
CA SER A 67 -5.01 7.57 -2.70
C SER A 67 -5.90 7.84 -3.92
N TYR A 68 -6.40 9.06 -4.09
CA TYR A 68 -7.32 9.45 -5.16
C TYR A 68 -6.68 10.49 -6.07
N TRP A 69 -6.53 10.14 -7.36
CA TRP A 69 -6.08 11.05 -8.42
C TRP A 69 -7.10 11.20 -9.55
N MET A 70 -8.09 10.30 -9.66
CA MET A 70 -9.09 10.30 -10.73
C MET A 70 -10.52 10.32 -10.17
N GLY A 71 -10.84 11.39 -9.45
CA GLY A 71 -12.15 11.54 -8.83
C GLY A 71 -12.44 10.51 -7.73
N PRO A 72 -13.68 10.40 -7.26
CA PRO A 72 -14.00 9.70 -6.01
C PRO A 72 -14.23 8.20 -6.15
N GLN A 73 -14.40 7.67 -7.37
CA GLN A 73 -14.84 6.28 -7.57
C GLN A 73 -13.69 5.27 -7.57
N ILE A 74 -12.48 5.74 -7.84
CA ILE A 74 -11.29 4.91 -8.03
C ILE A 74 -10.20 5.46 -7.12
N ALA A 75 -9.68 4.59 -6.26
CA ALA A 75 -8.54 4.86 -5.41
C ALA A 75 -7.48 3.76 -5.53
N HIS A 76 -6.22 4.12 -5.34
CA HIS A 76 -5.13 3.18 -5.16
C HIS A 76 -5.10 2.77 -3.71
N THR A 77 -5.08 1.46 -3.45
CA THR A 77 -5.10 0.91 -2.10
C THR A 77 -3.70 0.43 -1.73
N LEU A 78 -3.20 0.92 -0.59
CA LEU A 78 -1.97 0.47 0.05
C LEU A 78 -2.30 -0.03 1.47
N VAL A 79 -1.44 -0.87 2.02
CA VAL A 79 -1.57 -1.36 3.39
C VAL A 79 -0.28 -1.12 4.14
N SER A 80 -0.37 -0.37 5.24
CA SER A 80 0.74 -0.07 6.14
C SER A 80 0.66 -0.94 7.39
N PHE A 81 1.79 -1.49 7.80
CA PHE A 81 1.96 -2.26 9.02
C PHE A 81 2.74 -1.42 10.04
N ASP A 82 2.16 -1.25 11.22
CA ASP A 82 2.82 -0.57 12.34
C ASP A 82 3.59 -1.60 13.17
N PHE A 83 4.74 -1.19 13.70
CA PHE A 83 5.58 -2.00 14.57
C PHE A 83 5.83 -1.30 15.90
N SER A 84 6.09 -2.07 16.96
CA SER A 84 6.40 -1.50 18.29
C SER A 84 7.84 -0.98 18.42
N ASP A 85 8.74 -1.36 17.51
CA ASP A 85 10.19 -1.19 17.66
C ASP A 85 10.87 -0.60 16.43
N GLN A 86 10.13 -0.28 15.38
CA GLN A 86 10.66 0.29 14.13
C GLN A 86 9.60 1.10 13.37
N LYS A 87 10.06 1.87 12.38
CA LYS A 87 9.21 2.64 11.47
C LYS A 87 8.24 1.74 10.68
N PRO A 88 7.04 2.24 10.32
CA PRO A 88 6.07 1.46 9.55
C PRO A 88 6.60 0.96 8.21
N LEU A 89 6.00 -0.14 7.74
CA LEU A 89 6.27 -0.71 6.41
C LEU A 89 4.98 -0.72 5.59
N VAL A 90 5.04 -0.17 4.38
CA VAL A 90 3.90 -0.13 3.46
C VAL A 90 4.09 -1.14 2.34
N PHE A 91 3.05 -1.92 2.09
CA PHE A 91 2.93 -2.72 0.89
C PHE A 91 2.01 -2.05 -0.14
N SER A 92 2.46 -2.05 -1.38
CA SER A 92 1.69 -1.57 -2.52
C SER A 92 1.81 -2.52 -3.70
N ILE A 93 0.67 -2.86 -4.30
CA ILE A 93 0.65 -3.63 -5.55
C ILE A 93 0.65 -2.63 -6.68
N GLU A 94 1.80 -2.48 -7.32
CA GLU A 94 2.06 -1.50 -8.35
C GLU A 94 2.07 -2.13 -9.73
N ILE A 95 1.89 -1.27 -10.73
CA ILE A 95 2.18 -1.61 -12.12
C ILE A 95 3.69 -1.61 -12.32
N ARG A 96 4.25 -2.69 -12.86
CA ARG A 96 5.64 -2.71 -13.30
C ARG A 96 5.75 -2.12 -14.70
N LYS A 97 6.20 -0.86 -14.77
CA LYS A 97 6.32 -0.09 -16.03
C LYS A 97 7.76 -0.09 -16.52
N GLU A 98 7.92 -0.21 -17.84
CA GLU A 98 9.21 0.06 -18.50
C GLU A 98 9.53 1.56 -18.46
N LYS A 99 10.81 1.90 -18.54
CA LYS A 99 11.27 3.29 -18.59
C LYS A 99 10.71 4.00 -19.84
N GLY A 100 10.02 5.12 -19.65
CA GLY A 100 9.43 5.92 -20.73
C GLY A 100 8.01 5.51 -21.15
N GLU A 101 7.36 4.60 -20.43
CA GLU A 101 5.98 4.21 -20.71
C GLU A 101 4.97 5.11 -19.96
N ASP A 102 4.11 5.80 -20.72
CA ASP A 102 3.04 6.65 -20.16
C ASP A 102 1.87 5.82 -19.60
N PHE A 103 1.34 6.24 -18.46
CA PHE A 103 0.16 5.63 -17.85
C PHE A 103 -1.13 6.22 -18.43
N SER A 104 -1.96 5.40 -19.09
CA SER A 104 -3.33 5.77 -19.46
C SER A 104 -4.33 5.15 -18.51
N ALA A 105 -4.81 5.96 -17.58
CA ALA A 105 -5.76 5.56 -16.55
C ALA A 105 -7.20 5.36 -17.08
N ILE A 106 -7.54 5.86 -18.27
CA ILE A 106 -8.92 5.83 -18.82
C ILE A 106 -9.10 4.74 -19.90
N GLY A 107 -8.03 4.27 -20.56
CA GLY A 107 -8.12 3.41 -21.75
C GLY A 107 -8.05 1.89 -21.53
N GLY A 108 -7.69 1.41 -20.34
CA GLY A 108 -7.44 -0.02 -20.15
C GLY A 108 -6.92 -0.35 -18.77
N PHE A 109 -7.78 -0.21 -17.77
CA PHE A 109 -7.43 0.04 -16.36
C PHE A 109 -6.21 -0.74 -15.83
N PHE A 110 -5.90 -1.98 -16.22
CA PHE A 110 -4.49 -2.45 -16.27
C PHE A 110 -4.20 -3.60 -17.28
N ARG A 111 -4.85 -3.67 -18.44
CA ARG A 111 -4.88 -4.92 -19.25
C ARG A 111 -3.55 -5.32 -19.92
N LYS A 112 -2.48 -4.55 -19.73
CA LYS A 112 -1.22 -4.69 -20.49
C LYS A 112 0.04 -4.80 -19.65
N TYR A 113 -0.06 -4.70 -18.32
CA TYR A 113 1.12 -4.55 -17.48
C TYR A 113 1.33 -5.73 -16.54
N GLU A 114 2.59 -5.97 -16.21
CA GLU A 114 2.99 -6.85 -15.13
C GLU A 114 2.72 -6.16 -13.79
N LEU A 115 2.39 -6.94 -12.76
CA LEU A 115 2.23 -6.42 -11.40
C LEU A 115 3.52 -6.63 -10.61
N SER A 116 3.86 -5.68 -9.76
CA SER A 116 4.93 -5.80 -8.78
C SER A 116 4.37 -5.53 -7.39
N LEU A 117 4.79 -6.31 -6.40
CA LEU A 117 4.54 -5.97 -5.00
C LEU A 117 5.76 -5.24 -4.46
N VAL A 118 5.56 -3.99 -4.08
CA VAL A 118 6.57 -3.14 -3.47
C VAL A 118 6.34 -3.13 -1.96
N ALA A 119 7.37 -3.48 -1.19
CA ALA A 119 7.48 -3.10 0.21
C ALA A 119 8.30 -1.82 0.30
N SER A 120 7.87 -0.87 1.12
CA SER A 120 8.48 0.45 1.19
C SER A 120 8.43 1.04 2.58
N ASP A 121 9.36 1.94 2.85
CA ASP A 121 9.18 2.99 3.83
C ASP A 121 7.87 3.74 3.61
N GLU A 122 7.19 4.11 4.70
CA GLU A 122 5.92 4.82 4.60
C GLU A 122 6.10 6.25 4.08
N LYS A 123 7.20 6.93 4.46
CA LYS A 123 7.49 8.26 3.94
C LYS A 123 7.61 8.21 2.43
N ASP A 124 8.40 7.29 1.85
CA ASP A 124 8.55 7.17 0.39
C ASP A 124 7.18 7.14 -0.33
N LEU A 125 6.39 6.09 -0.15
CA LEU A 125 5.17 5.93 -0.97
C LEU A 125 4.08 6.94 -0.66
N ILE A 126 3.95 7.38 0.60
CA ILE A 126 2.84 8.24 1.01
C ILE A 126 3.16 9.70 0.75
N TYR A 127 4.38 10.14 1.03
CA TYR A 127 4.83 11.51 0.74
C TYR A 127 4.75 11.84 -0.75
N THR A 128 5.21 10.95 -1.63
CA THR A 128 5.11 11.19 -3.07
C THR A 128 3.67 11.47 -3.50
N ARG A 129 2.70 10.77 -2.90
CA ARG A 129 1.30 10.90 -3.26
C ARG A 129 0.69 12.17 -2.68
N SER A 130 0.89 12.46 -1.40
CA SER A 130 0.29 13.62 -0.75
C SER A 130 0.97 14.95 -1.10
N ASN A 131 2.31 14.96 -1.17
CA ASN A 131 3.09 16.20 -1.24
C ASN A 131 3.64 16.49 -2.63
N VAL A 132 4.07 15.47 -3.38
CA VAL A 132 4.65 15.68 -4.73
C VAL A 132 3.58 15.63 -5.82
N ARG A 133 2.68 14.64 -5.76
CA ARG A 133 1.61 14.43 -6.74
C ARG A 133 0.30 15.12 -6.35
N HIS A 134 0.19 15.62 -5.12
CA HIS A 134 -0.99 16.27 -4.55
C HIS A 134 -2.29 15.45 -4.67
N GLU A 135 -2.17 14.12 -4.63
CA GLU A 135 -3.30 13.19 -4.59
C GLU A 135 -4.04 13.35 -3.25
N GLN A 136 -5.35 13.10 -3.22
CA GLN A 136 -6.08 13.09 -1.94
C GLN A 136 -5.79 11.77 -1.23
N VAL A 137 -5.13 11.81 -0.07
CA VAL A 137 -4.69 10.60 0.63
C VAL A 137 -5.41 10.48 1.97
N TYR A 138 -5.89 9.28 2.26
CA TYR A 138 -6.59 8.96 3.49
C TYR A 138 -6.01 7.72 4.13
N LEU A 139 -5.80 7.76 5.45
CA LEU A 139 -5.28 6.65 6.26
C LEU A 139 -6.34 6.19 7.27
N PHE A 140 -6.73 4.93 7.18
CA PHE A 140 -7.76 4.31 8.00
C PHE A 140 -7.17 3.18 8.86
N PRO A 141 -7.03 3.37 10.18
CA PRO A 141 -6.62 2.30 11.10
C PRO A 141 -7.68 1.21 11.18
N ILE A 142 -7.28 -0.05 10.99
CA ILE A 142 -8.19 -1.20 10.92
C ILE A 142 -8.11 -2.03 12.21
N ARG A 143 -9.27 -2.40 12.75
CA ARG A 143 -9.40 -3.40 13.82
C ARG A 143 -9.10 -4.77 13.25
N MET A 144 -7.98 -5.35 13.66
CA MET A 144 -7.58 -6.70 13.29
C MET A 144 -6.85 -7.38 14.45
N PRO A 145 -7.26 -8.59 14.87
CA PRO A 145 -6.58 -9.36 15.90
C PRO A 145 -5.10 -9.62 15.57
N ALA A 146 -4.25 -9.70 16.58
CA ALA A 146 -2.80 -9.86 16.39
C ALA A 146 -2.42 -11.06 15.50
N ALA A 147 -3.11 -12.20 15.67
CA ALA A 147 -2.90 -13.39 14.84
C ALA A 147 -3.22 -13.14 13.36
N GLU A 148 -4.31 -12.42 13.08
CA GLU A 148 -4.71 -12.06 11.71
C GLU A 148 -3.74 -11.05 11.09
N ARG A 149 -3.22 -10.08 11.87
CA ARG A 149 -2.23 -9.12 11.37
C ARG A 149 -0.96 -9.82 10.87
N LYS A 150 -0.47 -10.78 11.67
CA LYS A 150 0.68 -11.62 11.31
C LYS A 150 0.39 -12.48 10.09
N ALA A 151 -0.79 -13.09 10.03
CA ALA A 151 -1.20 -13.89 8.89
C ALA A 151 -1.28 -13.03 7.61
N LEU A 152 -1.80 -11.80 7.68
CA LEU A 152 -1.88 -10.91 6.52
C LEU A 152 -0.49 -10.53 6.01
N PHE A 153 0.45 -10.24 6.92
CA PHE A 153 1.83 -9.95 6.55
C PHE A 153 2.45 -11.13 5.78
N ILE A 154 2.23 -12.36 6.25
CA ILE A 154 2.70 -13.58 5.57
C ILE A 154 2.07 -13.72 4.18
N GLU A 155 0.79 -13.41 4.01
CA GLU A 155 0.14 -13.42 2.70
C GLU A 155 0.76 -12.42 1.72
N TYR A 156 1.21 -11.24 2.18
CA TYR A 156 2.00 -10.33 1.36
C TYR A 156 3.33 -10.94 0.91
N LEU A 157 4.02 -11.68 1.79
CA LEU A 157 5.27 -12.38 1.43
C LEU A 157 5.01 -13.47 0.38
N HIS A 158 3.98 -14.28 0.57
CA HIS A 158 3.57 -15.29 -0.42
C HIS A 158 3.20 -14.65 -1.77
N LYS A 159 2.52 -13.49 -1.73
CA LYS A 159 2.20 -12.74 -2.94
C LYS A 159 3.45 -12.21 -3.64
N ALA A 160 4.47 -11.78 -2.89
CA ALA A 160 5.76 -11.37 -3.45
C ALA A 160 6.41 -12.53 -4.23
N ASP A 161 6.43 -13.73 -3.64
CA ASP A 161 6.96 -14.92 -4.29
C ASP A 161 6.18 -15.30 -5.56
N GLU A 162 4.85 -15.25 -5.52
CA GLU A 162 4.01 -15.53 -6.70
C GLU A 162 4.32 -14.58 -7.85
N LEU A 163 4.42 -13.27 -7.57
CA LEU A 163 4.69 -12.24 -8.57
C LEU A 163 6.13 -12.30 -9.12
N ARG A 164 7.08 -12.82 -8.33
CA ARG A 164 8.46 -13.02 -8.72
C ARG A 164 8.65 -14.29 -9.56
N ALA A 165 7.98 -15.38 -9.19
CA ALA A 165 8.15 -16.70 -9.81
C ALA A 165 7.58 -16.78 -11.23
N GLU A 166 6.46 -16.10 -11.49
CA GLU A 166 5.84 -16.07 -12.81
C GLU A 166 5.57 -14.62 -13.23
N ALA A 167 6.02 -14.24 -14.41
CA ALA A 167 5.57 -13.00 -15.06
C ALA A 167 4.11 -13.19 -15.52
N LYS A 168 3.17 -13.33 -14.56
CA LYS A 168 1.76 -13.52 -14.86
C LYS A 168 1.19 -12.22 -15.39
N ARG A 169 0.58 -12.31 -16.57
CA ARG A 169 -0.37 -11.29 -17.03
C ARG A 169 -1.64 -11.43 -16.19
N TYR A 170 -1.84 -10.54 -15.23
CA TYR A 170 -3.08 -10.48 -14.48
C TYR A 170 -4.20 -9.94 -15.36
N ASN A 171 -5.38 -10.57 -15.32
CA ASN A 171 -6.58 -9.98 -15.93
C ASN A 171 -7.11 -8.92 -14.97
N THR A 172 -6.75 -7.69 -15.25
CA THR A 172 -6.85 -6.59 -14.30
C THR A 172 -8.20 -5.87 -14.29
N LEU A 173 -9.15 -6.37 -15.09
CA LEU A 173 -10.57 -6.11 -14.83
C LEU A 173 -11.07 -6.84 -13.57
N THR A 174 -10.42 -7.94 -13.18
CA THR A 174 -10.78 -8.75 -12.00
C THR A 174 -9.72 -8.74 -10.90
N SER A 175 -8.48 -8.33 -11.23
CA SER A 175 -7.34 -8.29 -10.31
C SER A 175 -6.73 -6.88 -10.31
N ASN A 176 -7.27 -6.00 -9.47
CA ASN A 176 -6.69 -4.70 -9.09
C ASN A 176 -6.07 -4.78 -7.68
N CYS A 177 -5.39 -3.72 -7.24
CA CYS A 177 -4.76 -3.65 -5.91
C CYS A 177 -5.76 -3.97 -4.78
N THR A 178 -6.98 -3.43 -4.83
CA THR A 178 -8.03 -3.68 -3.83
C THR A 178 -8.51 -5.13 -3.79
N THR A 179 -8.77 -5.75 -4.94
CA THR A 179 -9.22 -7.15 -5.02
C THR A 179 -8.14 -8.12 -4.56
N LEU A 180 -6.86 -7.84 -4.83
CA LEU A 180 -5.75 -8.67 -4.36
C LEU A 180 -5.58 -8.56 -2.85
N VAL A 181 -5.71 -7.36 -2.28
CA VAL A 181 -5.73 -7.17 -0.81
C VAL A 181 -6.94 -7.90 -0.20
N PHE A 182 -8.11 -7.80 -0.82
CA PHE A 182 -9.30 -8.51 -0.36
C PHE A 182 -9.12 -10.04 -0.37
N ASP A 183 -8.53 -10.59 -1.42
CA ASP A 183 -8.27 -12.03 -1.52
C ASP A 183 -7.29 -12.49 -0.43
N MET A 184 -6.24 -11.72 -0.14
CA MET A 184 -5.31 -12.01 0.96
C MET A 184 -6.00 -11.96 2.34
N VAL A 185 -6.83 -10.94 2.59
CA VAL A 185 -7.61 -10.85 3.84
C VAL A 185 -8.62 -12.00 3.95
N GLN A 186 -9.26 -12.39 2.84
CA GLN A 186 -10.18 -13.52 2.84
C GLN A 186 -9.46 -14.85 3.12
N ALA A 187 -8.22 -15.04 2.63
CA ALA A 187 -7.45 -16.26 2.86
C ALA A 187 -7.14 -16.50 4.34
N ILE A 188 -6.98 -15.43 5.13
CA ILE A 188 -6.67 -15.51 6.57
C ILE A 188 -7.93 -15.47 7.45
N ASN A 189 -9.06 -15.01 6.92
CA ASN A 189 -10.28 -14.85 7.69
C ASN A 189 -11.05 -16.19 7.77
N PRO A 190 -11.36 -16.70 8.97
CA PRO A 190 -12.12 -17.95 9.11
C PRO A 190 -13.55 -17.83 8.57
N GLN A 191 -14.09 -16.62 8.46
CA GLN A 191 -15.40 -16.33 7.90
C GLN A 191 -15.27 -15.78 6.48
N ARG A 192 -16.25 -16.14 5.64
CA ARG A 192 -16.34 -15.61 4.30
C ARG A 192 -16.82 -14.16 4.34
N LEU A 193 -15.97 -13.23 3.91
CA LEU A 193 -16.30 -11.83 3.73
C LEU A 193 -17.23 -11.66 2.52
N PRO A 194 -18.24 -10.78 2.62
CA PRO A 194 -19.20 -10.55 1.54
C PRO A 194 -18.52 -9.87 0.35
N LYS A 195 -18.54 -10.51 -0.83
CA LYS A 195 -18.09 -9.83 -2.06
C LYS A 195 -19.02 -8.68 -2.39
N ASP A 196 -18.45 -7.51 -2.67
CA ASP A 196 -19.17 -6.25 -2.85
C ASP A 196 -18.63 -5.48 -4.07
N TYR A 197 -19.48 -4.71 -4.75
CA TYR A 197 -19.08 -3.90 -5.91
C TYR A 197 -17.98 -2.88 -5.58
N ARG A 198 -17.89 -2.48 -4.30
CA ARG A 198 -16.87 -1.55 -3.77
C ARG A 198 -15.45 -2.11 -3.82
N LEU A 199 -15.29 -3.41 -4.06
CA LEU A 199 -13.98 -4.02 -4.37
C LEU A 199 -13.49 -3.67 -5.78
N LEU A 200 -14.42 -3.38 -6.70
CA LEU A 200 -14.12 -2.89 -8.05
C LEU A 200 -14.11 -1.36 -8.09
N ALA A 201 -15.06 -0.72 -7.40
CA ALA A 201 -15.09 0.73 -7.20
C ALA A 201 -14.30 1.09 -5.94
N SER A 202 -12.97 0.93 -6.02
CA SER A 202 -12.04 0.97 -4.88
C SER A 202 -12.07 2.28 -4.07
N GLY A 203 -12.57 3.38 -4.65
CA GLY A 203 -12.79 4.63 -3.91
C GLY A 203 -13.84 4.52 -2.80
N TYR A 204 -14.65 3.47 -2.78
CA TYR A 204 -15.62 3.18 -1.72
C TYR A 204 -15.15 2.07 -0.76
N LEU A 205 -13.90 1.62 -0.86
CA LEU A 205 -13.33 0.63 0.05
C LEU A 205 -13.45 1.04 1.53
N PRO A 206 -13.21 2.31 1.94
CA PRO A 206 -13.38 2.70 3.34
C PRO A 206 -14.80 2.48 3.85
N ASN A 207 -15.82 2.74 3.03
CA ASN A 207 -17.22 2.47 3.38
C ASN A 207 -17.49 0.97 3.54
N TYR A 208 -16.87 0.13 2.69
CA TYR A 208 -16.98 -1.32 2.83
C TYR A 208 -16.33 -1.81 4.14
N LEU A 209 -15.14 -1.31 4.48
CA LEU A 209 -14.47 -1.62 5.74
C LEU A 209 -15.28 -1.17 6.96
N TYR A 210 -15.99 -0.04 6.85
CA TYR A 210 -16.92 0.41 7.87
C TYR A 210 -18.09 -0.56 8.07
N ASP A 211 -18.73 -1.01 6.99
CA ASP A 211 -19.84 -1.98 7.06
C ASP A 211 -19.39 -3.33 7.63
N LEU A 212 -18.14 -3.73 7.37
CA LEU A 212 -17.50 -4.90 7.98
C LEU A 212 -17.15 -4.70 9.47
N LYS A 213 -17.38 -3.51 10.04
CA LYS A 213 -16.97 -3.13 11.40
C LYS A 213 -15.47 -3.17 11.64
N ALA A 214 -14.69 -3.14 10.56
CA ALA A 214 -13.24 -3.09 10.60
C ALA A 214 -12.75 -1.68 11.00
N LEU A 215 -13.56 -0.65 10.76
CA LEU A 215 -13.35 0.72 11.28
C LEU A 215 -14.10 0.93 12.61
N ASN A 216 -13.58 1.83 13.46
CA ASN A 216 -14.25 2.23 14.70
C ASN A 216 -15.63 2.84 14.40
N GLN A 217 -16.68 2.21 14.95
CA GLN A 217 -18.08 2.55 14.71
C GLN A 217 -18.57 3.76 15.54
N ASN A 218 -17.73 4.31 16.43
CA ASN A 218 -18.05 5.52 17.19
C ASN A 218 -18.02 6.79 16.32
N TYR A 219 -17.53 6.69 15.07
CA TYR A 219 -17.43 7.79 14.13
C TYR A 219 -18.22 7.45 12.88
N SER A 220 -19.06 8.37 12.41
CA SER A 220 -19.71 8.25 11.11
C SER A 220 -18.69 8.26 9.97
N MET A 221 -19.05 7.74 8.80
CA MET A 221 -18.17 7.80 7.63
C MET A 221 -17.77 9.23 7.24
N LYS A 222 -18.65 10.21 7.46
CA LYS A 222 -18.34 11.63 7.24
C LYS A 222 -17.21 12.10 8.16
N GLU A 223 -17.23 11.69 9.42
CA GLU A 223 -16.17 11.99 10.38
C GLU A 223 -14.89 11.25 10.04
N TRP A 224 -14.98 9.97 9.65
CA TRP A 224 -13.85 9.19 9.19
C TRP A 224 -13.14 9.84 8.01
N TYR A 225 -13.83 10.25 6.94
CA TYR A 225 -13.18 10.95 5.83
C TYR A 225 -12.52 12.26 6.25
N ARG A 226 -13.08 12.99 7.23
CA ARG A 226 -12.44 14.20 7.76
C ARG A 226 -11.17 13.88 8.56
N LEU A 227 -11.22 12.87 9.42
CA LEU A 227 -10.13 12.48 10.31
C LEU A 227 -9.00 11.77 9.56
N ALA A 228 -9.35 10.90 8.60
CA ALA A 228 -8.42 10.08 7.84
C ALA A 228 -7.65 10.89 6.78
N HIS A 229 -8.15 12.06 6.37
CA HIS A 229 -7.49 12.89 5.35
C HIS A 229 -6.14 13.41 5.84
N ILE A 230 -5.04 12.91 5.27
CA ILE A 230 -3.70 13.20 5.79
C ILE A 230 -3.10 14.48 5.23
N ASN A 231 -3.53 14.93 4.05
CA ASN A 231 -2.86 16.00 3.30
C ASN A 231 -2.60 17.27 4.12
N PRO A 232 -3.55 17.83 4.89
CA PRO A 232 -3.29 19.05 5.65
C PRO A 232 -2.19 18.88 6.71
N ARG A 233 -2.00 17.65 7.23
CA ARG A 233 -0.94 17.31 8.18
C ARG A 233 0.38 17.08 7.45
N ALA A 234 0.34 16.32 6.35
CA ALA A 234 1.50 16.01 5.53
C ALA A 234 2.13 17.27 4.88
N GLU A 235 1.33 18.27 4.49
CA GLU A 235 1.81 19.55 3.95
C GLU A 235 2.68 20.33 4.95
N GLN A 236 2.43 20.17 6.25
CA GLN A 236 3.20 20.87 7.28
C GLN A 236 4.59 20.26 7.49
N TYR A 237 4.83 19.03 7.01
CA TYR A 237 6.06 18.27 7.19
C TYR A 237 7.32 19.02 6.74
N GLU A 238 7.33 19.56 5.52
CA GLU A 238 8.50 20.24 4.95
C GLU A 238 8.91 21.49 5.77
N GLN A 239 7.97 22.06 6.53
CA GLN A 239 8.19 23.24 7.35
C GLN A 239 8.78 22.89 8.73
N GLN A 240 8.90 21.61 9.06
CA GLN A 240 9.39 21.16 10.36
C GLN A 240 10.90 20.96 10.35
N PRO A 241 11.59 21.26 11.48
CA PRO A 241 13.03 20.99 11.61
C PRO A 241 13.38 19.50 11.53
N ASN A 242 12.46 18.63 11.92
CA ASN A 242 12.63 17.18 11.84
C ASN A 242 11.98 16.67 10.55
N GLN A 243 12.80 16.18 9.62
CA GLN A 243 12.37 15.59 8.34
C GLN A 243 12.74 14.10 8.27
N SER A 244 12.59 13.37 9.38
CA SER A 244 12.73 11.91 9.44
C SER A 244 11.46 11.20 8.97
N SER A 245 11.61 9.94 8.52
CA SER A 245 10.49 9.08 8.13
C SER A 245 9.56 8.77 9.31
N GLU A 246 10.11 8.55 10.50
CA GLU A 246 9.36 8.34 11.73
C GLU A 246 8.46 9.54 12.03
N TYR A 247 9.01 10.75 11.92
CA TYR A 247 8.24 11.96 12.13
C TYR A 247 7.12 12.12 11.09
N PHE A 248 7.40 11.82 9.82
CA PHE A 248 6.35 11.81 8.78
C PHE A 248 5.22 10.83 9.14
N SER A 249 5.56 9.62 9.59
CA SER A 249 4.61 8.59 10.00
C SER A 249 3.75 9.04 11.19
N ASP A 250 4.34 9.74 12.16
CA ASP A 250 3.64 10.27 13.33
C ASP A 250 2.65 11.40 12.97
N ILE A 251 3.05 12.33 12.11
CA ILE A 251 2.18 13.46 11.75
C ILE A 251 0.93 13.01 10.99
N ILE A 252 1.05 12.04 10.07
CA ILE A 252 -0.10 11.57 9.28
C ILE A 252 -1.11 10.78 10.13
N ARG A 253 -0.68 10.28 11.30
CA ARG A 253 -1.54 9.62 12.30
C ARG A 253 -2.11 10.58 13.35
N THR A 254 -1.63 11.82 13.43
CA THR A 254 -2.02 12.77 14.49
C THR A 254 -3.52 13.04 14.48
N GLY A 255 -4.20 12.73 15.60
CA GLY A 255 -5.64 12.94 15.75
C GLY A 255 -6.53 11.83 15.20
N LEU A 256 -5.95 10.74 14.69
CA LEU A 256 -6.72 9.55 14.33
C LEU A 256 -7.25 8.83 15.59
N PRO A 257 -8.46 8.26 15.52
CA PRO A 257 -8.95 7.38 16.57
C PRO A 257 -8.00 6.19 16.76
N LYS A 258 -7.70 5.85 18.01
CA LYS A 258 -7.01 4.60 18.30
C LYS A 258 -7.93 3.42 17.99
N THR A 259 -7.36 2.39 17.39
CA THR A 259 -7.99 1.10 17.21
C THR A 259 -8.03 0.39 18.56
N GLU A 260 -9.13 0.57 19.29
CA GLU A 260 -9.51 -0.27 20.44
C GLU A 260 -10.00 -1.64 19.99
#